data_AF-A0A938IGB4-F1
#
_entry.id   AF-A0A938IGB4-F1
#
_cell.length_a   1.000
_cell.length_b   1.000
_cell.length_c   1.000
_cell.angle_alpha   90.00
_cell.angle_beta   90.00
_cell.angle_gamma   90.00
#
_symmetry.space_group_name_H-M   'P 1'
#
loop_
_entity.id
_entity.type
_entity.pdbx_description
1 polymer ?
#
loop_
_entity_poly.entity_id
_entity_poly.type
_entity_poly.pdbx_seq_one_letter_code
_entity_poly.pdbx_strand_id
1 'polypeptide(L)'
;MRLPPSLIAVTPGSCEARGLPALRARLCELAELAGLGILLREPGLTERAQRELLEDLRARSPHTWLCAHARPALALAAGCDAVQ
;
A
#
# COMPACT_ATOMS: atom_id res chain seq x y z
N MET A 1 -5.26 -10.39 11.02
CA MET A 1 -5.70 -9.12 10.41
C MET A 1 -5.91 -8.11 11.52
N ARG A 2 -5.30 -6.92 11.43
CA ARG A 2 -5.41 -5.85 12.43
C ARG A 2 -6.60 -4.95 12.10
N LEU A 3 -7.21 -4.34 13.13
CA LEU A 3 -8.23 -3.32 12.91
C LEU A 3 -7.62 -2.10 12.18
N PRO A 4 -8.38 -1.43 11.30
CA PRO A 4 -7.91 -0.24 10.64
C PRO A 4 -7.65 0.89 11.66
N PRO A 5 -6.61 1.71 11.44
CA PRO A 5 -6.39 2.91 12.22
C PRO A 5 -7.43 4.00 11.88
N SER A 6 -7.49 5.04 12.71
CA SER A 6 -8.43 6.16 12.54
C SER A 6 -8.17 7.00 11.30
N LEU A 7 -6.95 6.96 10.74
CA LEU A 7 -6.58 7.69 9.54
C LEU A 7 -5.97 6.73 8.52
N ILE A 8 -6.47 6.78 7.28
CA ILE A 8 -5.99 5.96 6.17
C ILE A 8 -5.67 6.89 4.99
N ALA A 9 -4.42 6.85 4.54
CA ALA A 9 -4.02 7.47 3.28
C ALA A 9 -4.41 6.57 2.12
N VAL A 10 -5.13 7.13 1.15
CA VAL A 10 -5.52 6.43 -0.08
C VAL A 10 -4.64 6.94 -1.22
N THR A 11 -4.08 6.03 -2.02
CA THR A 11 -3.30 6.44 -3.18
C THR A 11 -4.18 7.10 -4.25
N PRO A 12 -3.62 7.99 -5.11
CA PRO A 12 -4.40 8.81 -6.03
C PRO A 12 -5.30 8.05 -7.03
N GLY A 13 -4.97 6.81 -7.38
CA GLY A 13 -5.70 6.03 -8.38
C GLY A 13 -5.37 6.35 -9.82
N SER A 14 -4.39 7.22 -10.05
CA SER A 14 -3.95 7.67 -11.37
C SER A 14 -2.46 7.48 -11.60
N CYS A 15 -1.76 6.74 -10.74
CA CYS A 15 -0.33 6.48 -10.90
C CYS A 15 -0.09 5.48 -12.03
N GLU A 16 0.76 5.87 -12.97
CA GLU A 16 1.29 5.01 -14.01
C GLU A 16 2.74 4.58 -13.69
N ALA A 17 3.30 3.69 -14.51
CA ALA A 17 4.65 3.15 -14.32
C ALA A 17 5.73 4.24 -14.18
N ARG A 18 5.64 5.34 -14.94
CA ARG A 18 6.59 6.47 -14.84
C ARG A 18 6.51 7.21 -13.50
N GLY A 19 5.35 7.22 -12.85
CA GLY A 19 5.12 7.86 -11.56
C GLY A 19 5.45 6.98 -10.34
N LEU A 20 5.66 5.68 -10.55
CA LEU A 20 5.89 4.71 -9.48
C LEU A 20 7.03 5.09 -8.53
N PRO A 21 8.20 5.60 -8.97
CA PRO A 21 9.27 5.99 -8.05
C PRO A 21 8.84 7.11 -7.09
N ALA A 22 8.11 8.11 -7.59
CA ALA A 22 7.63 9.22 -6.77
C ALA A 22 6.55 8.78 -5.79
N LEU A 23 5.61 7.93 -6.24
CA LEU A 23 4.61 7.34 -5.36
C LEU A 23 5.26 6.49 -4.25
N ARG A 24 6.24 5.65 -4.60
CA ARG A 24 6.98 4.83 -3.64
C ARG A 24 7.64 5.68 -2.56
N ALA A 25 8.36 6.73 -2.95
CA ALA A 25 9.00 7.63 -1.99
C ALA A 25 7.98 8.23 -1.02
N ARG A 26 6.85 8.72 -1.53
CA ARG A 26 5.79 9.30 -0.70
C ARG A 26 5.15 8.30 0.24
N LEU A 27 4.91 7.08 -0.21
CA LEU A 27 4.32 6.03 0.63
C LEU A 27 5.29 5.57 1.72
N CYS A 28 6.58 5.51 1.43
CA CYS A 28 7.60 5.23 2.45
C CYS A 28 7.60 6.33 3.52
N GLU A 29 7.56 7.61 3.15
CA GLU A 29 7.44 8.71 4.13
C GLU A 29 6.19 8.57 5.01
N LEU A 30 5.04 8.23 4.40
CA LEU A 30 3.80 8.03 5.13
C LEU A 30 3.84 6.81 6.05
N ALA A 31 4.51 5.73 5.65
CA ALA A 31 4.61 4.51 6.44
C ALA A 31 5.43 4.67 7.74
N GLU A 32 6.24 5.72 7.86
CA GLU A 32 6.94 6.08 9.09
C GLU A 32 6.04 6.85 10.09
N LEU A 33 4.87 7.33 9.65
CA LEU A 33 3.94 8.05 10.52
C LEU A 33 3.13 7.08 11.38
N ALA A 34 3.35 7.13 12.70
CA ALA A 34 2.62 6.30 13.64
C ALA A 34 1.11 6.54 13.57
N GLY A 35 0.33 5.44 13.53
CA GLY A 35 -1.13 5.49 13.51
C GLY A 35 -1.76 5.80 12.15
N LEU A 36 -0.97 5.85 11.07
CA LEU A 36 -1.48 5.97 9.70
C LEU A 36 -1.59 4.59 9.02
N GLY A 37 -2.72 4.34 8.35
CA GLY A 37 -2.90 3.21 7.43
C GLY A 37 -2.70 3.63 5.98
N ILE A 38 -2.40 2.69 5.10
CA ILE A 38 -2.26 2.93 3.66
C ILE A 38 -3.18 1.99 2.89
N LEU A 39 -4.02 2.56 2.03
CA LEU A 39 -4.80 1.84 1.02
C LEU A 39 -4.19 2.06 -0.36
N LEU A 40 -3.63 1.00 -0.93
CA LEU A 40 -3.13 1.00 -2.31
C LEU A 40 -4.26 0.72 -3.29
N ARG A 41 -4.60 1.73 -4.08
CA ARG A 41 -5.59 1.69 -5.15
C ARG A 41 -4.99 2.34 -6.39
N GLU A 42 -4.28 1.57 -7.21
CA GLU A 42 -3.65 2.07 -8.44
C GLU A 42 -3.95 1.15 -9.64
N PRO A 43 -5.10 1.33 -10.33
CA PRO A 43 -5.47 0.46 -11.45
C PRO A 43 -4.50 0.55 -12.64
N GLY A 44 -3.80 1.68 -12.79
CA GLY A 44 -2.79 1.88 -13.84
C GLY A 44 -1.46 1.14 -13.61
N LEU A 45 -1.23 0.63 -12.39
CA LEU A 45 -0.04 -0.17 -12.08
C LEU A 45 -0.29 -1.65 -12.32
N THR A 46 0.73 -2.35 -12.83
CA THR A 46 0.68 -3.81 -12.96
C THR A 46 0.59 -4.47 -11.59
N GLU A 47 0.06 -5.69 -11.55
CA GLU A 47 -0.03 -6.46 -10.30
C GLU A 47 1.34 -6.63 -9.64
N ARG A 48 2.36 -6.92 -10.45
CA ARG A 48 3.74 -7.04 -9.99
C ARG A 48 4.23 -5.76 -9.32
N ALA A 49 4.02 -4.61 -9.94
CA ALA A 49 4.45 -3.32 -9.38
C ALA A 49 3.72 -3.00 -8.06
N GLN A 50 2.42 -3.32 -7.97
CA GLN A 50 1.65 -3.14 -6.74
C GLN A 50 2.14 -4.07 -5.62
N ARG A 51 2.44 -5.33 -5.95
CA ARG A 51 2.98 -6.30 -4.99
C ARG A 51 4.35 -5.86 -4.46
N GLU A 52 5.29 -5.53 -5.34
CA GLU A 52 6.62 -5.04 -4.98
C GLU A 52 6.56 -3.76 -4.13
N LEU A 53 5.54 -2.92 -4.34
CA LEU A 53 5.34 -1.73 -3.52
C LEU A 53 4.84 -2.08 -2.10
N LEU A 54 3.88 -2.99 -1.97
CA LEU A 54 3.35 -3.41 -0.67
C LEU A 54 4.38 -4.20 0.14
N GLU A 55 5.15 -5.08 -0.51
CA GLU A 55 6.24 -5.84 0.12
C GLU A 55 7.32 -4.89 0.67
N ASP A 56 7.71 -3.87 -0.11
CA ASP A 56 8.66 -2.86 0.35
C ASP A 56 8.13 -2.06 1.55
N LEU A 57 6.87 -1.66 1.52
CA LEU A 57 6.24 -0.94 2.64
C LEU A 57 6.18 -1.81 3.89
N ARG A 58 5.81 -3.09 3.74
CA ARG A 58 5.75 -4.05 4.85
C ARG A 58 7.14 -4.32 5.45
N ALA A 59 8.16 -4.46 4.61
CA ALA A 59 9.54 -4.71 5.06
C ALA A 59 10.12 -3.52 5.82
N ARG A 60 9.82 -2.29 5.38
CA ARG A 60 10.28 -1.05 6.03
C ARG A 60 9.53 -0.72 7.30
N SER A 61 8.19 -0.84 7.27
CA SER A 61 7.34 -0.59 8.41
C SER A 61 6.41 -1.78 8.69
N PRO A 62 6.90 -2.77 9.47
CA PRO A 62 6.12 -3.96 9.83
C PRO A 62 4.81 -3.65 10.53
N HIS A 63 4.74 -2.49 11.19
CA HIS A 63 3.59 -2.07 11.97
C HIS A 63 2.55 -1.26 11.19
N THR A 64 2.88 -0.72 10.02
CA THR A 64 1.93 0.03 9.19
C THR A 64 0.77 -0.84 8.76
N TRP A 65 -0.45 -0.33 8.92
CA TRP A 65 -1.64 -1.02 8.46
C TRP A 65 -1.76 -0.86 6.94
N LEU A 66 -1.82 -1.97 6.20
CA LEU A 66 -1.85 -1.96 4.73
C LEU A 66 -3.13 -2.58 4.18
N CYS A 67 -3.70 -1.99 3.14
CA CYS A 67 -4.83 -2.53 2.39
C CYS A 67 -4.57 -2.48 0.88
N ALA A 68 -4.95 -3.54 0.18
CA ALA A 68 -4.95 -3.57 -1.27
C ALA A 68 -6.39 -3.56 -1.81
N HIS A 69 -6.64 -2.70 -2.80
CA HIS A 69 -7.95 -2.60 -3.43
C HIS A 69 -8.19 -3.69 -4.48
N ALA A 70 -9.34 -4.37 -4.40
CA ALA A 70 -9.88 -5.33 -5.37
C ALA A 70 -8.95 -6.49 -5.76
N ARG A 71 -7.92 -6.78 -4.94
CA ARG A 71 -6.91 -7.81 -5.23
C ARG A 71 -6.61 -8.69 -4.01
N PRO A 72 -7.52 -9.62 -3.63
CA PRO A 72 -7.36 -10.43 -2.42
C PRO A 72 -6.13 -11.33 -2.43
N ALA A 73 -5.77 -11.92 -3.57
CA ALA A 73 -4.58 -12.77 -3.69
C ALA A 73 -3.27 -11.98 -3.46
N LEU A 74 -3.19 -10.77 -4.02
CA LEU A 74 -2.05 -9.87 -3.82
C LEU A 74 -2.00 -9.37 -2.37
N ALA A 75 -3.13 -9.06 -1.76
CA ALA A 75 -3.20 -8.66 -0.35
C ALA A 75 -2.65 -9.76 0.57
N LEU A 76 -3.06 -11.01 0.33
CA LEU A 76 -2.55 -12.18 1.04
C LEU A 76 -1.04 -12.35 0.84
N ALA A 77 -0.57 -12.31 -0.40
CA ALA A 77 0.84 -12.49 -0.73
C ALA A 77 1.74 -11.42 -0.10
N ALA A 78 1.29 -10.16 -0.09
CA ALA A 78 2.05 -9.04 0.48
C ALA A 78 1.85 -8.85 2.00
N GLY A 79 1.09 -9.72 2.66
CA GLY A 79 0.81 -9.59 4.10
C GLY A 79 0.05 -8.32 4.46
N CYS A 80 -0.92 -7.92 3.64
CA CYS A 80 -1.82 -6.81 3.94
C CYS A 80 -2.78 -7.17 5.08
N ASP A 81 -3.26 -6.14 5.77
CA ASP A 81 -4.18 -6.26 6.89
C ASP A 81 -5.64 -6.37 6.44
N ALA A 82 -5.96 -5.85 5.25
CA ALA A 82 -7.30 -5.86 4.69
C ALA A 82 -7.31 -5.87 3.15
N VAL A 83 -8.49 -6.15 2.62
CA VAL A 83 -8.84 -6.00 1.20
C VAL A 83 -10.08 -5.10 1.14
N GLN A 84 -10.09 -4.15 0.22
CA GLN A 84 -11.25 -3.28 -0.05
C GLN A 84 -11.76 -3.47 -1.47
#